data_AF-A0A9W8ZPE2-F1
#
_entry.id   AF-A0A9W8ZPE2-F1
#
_cell.length_a   1.000
_cell.length_b   1.000
_cell.length_c   1.000
_cell.angle_alpha   90.00
_cell.angle_beta   90.00
_cell.angle_gamma   90.00
#
_symmetry.space_group_name_H-M   'P 1'
#
loop_
_entity.id
_entity.type
_entity.pdbx_description
1 polymer ?
#
loop_
_entity_poly.entity_id
_entity_poly.type
_entity_poly.pdbx_seq_one_letter_code
_entity_poly.pdbx_strand_id
1 'polypeptide(L)'
;MLVQEREGLLAKVTFLNMIIAFAVAFEHRLRFEPYIQYSDLYDLASHMGTLTKEADTPTMIEKKDGRWRRILNALDIAPENPRAHMKQAGRPLGNLPLQILSYMYPFVSDASMEGRGGGGVGRVEKSILDNLRALDNVLVTADKISNTPLPVACTIAISQITWIFLIVLPFQLVHLLR
;
A
#
# COMPACT_ATOMS: atom_id res chain seq x y z
N MET A 1 -2.38 38.14 16.58
CA MET A 1 -1.54 37.20 17.36
C MET A 1 -2.28 35.89 17.61
N LEU A 2 -3.50 35.90 18.17
CA LEU A 2 -4.31 34.68 18.36
C LEU A 2 -4.74 33.95 17.07
N VAL A 3 -4.93 34.67 15.95
CA VAL A 3 -5.29 34.06 14.65
C VAL A 3 -4.14 33.21 14.10
N GLN A 4 -2.90 33.70 14.16
CA GLN A 4 -1.72 32.96 13.72
C GLN A 4 -1.51 31.66 14.52
N GLU A 5 -1.77 31.70 15.82
CA GLU A 5 -1.62 30.53 16.68
C GLU A 5 -2.65 29.43 16.34
N ARG A 6 -3.88 29.82 16.02
CA ARG A 6 -4.94 28.90 15.57
C ARG A 6 -4.56 28.25 14.23
N GLU A 7 -4.05 29.04 13.29
CA GLU A 7 -3.63 28.55 11.96
C GLU A 7 -2.45 27.57 12.07
N GLY A 8 -1.45 27.87 12.91
CA GLY A 8 -0.32 26.96 13.15
C GLY A 8 -0.73 25.65 13.84
N LEU A 9 -1.73 25.66 14.72
CA LEU A 9 -2.29 24.44 15.31
C LEU A 9 -3.06 23.62 14.28
N LEU A 10 -3.87 24.28 13.43
CA LEU A 10 -4.59 23.61 12.36
C LEU A 10 -3.63 22.96 11.37
N ALA A 11 -2.55 23.63 10.98
CA ALA A 11 -1.52 23.08 10.09
C ALA A 11 -0.90 21.79 10.65
N LYS A 12 -0.59 21.75 11.96
CA LYS A 12 -0.08 20.55 12.63
C LYS A 12 -1.08 19.41 12.66
N VAL A 13 -2.35 19.70 12.95
CA VAL A 13 -3.42 18.69 12.95
C VAL A 13 -3.61 18.13 11.54
N THR A 14 -3.61 18.98 10.52
CA THR A 14 -3.67 18.56 9.11
C THR A 14 -2.49 17.66 8.74
N PHE A 15 -1.27 18.03 9.14
CA PHE A 15 -0.08 17.21 8.90
C PHE A 15 -0.16 15.84 9.59
N LEU A 16 -0.65 15.78 10.83
CA LEU A 16 -0.89 14.52 11.54
C LEU A 16 -1.95 13.66 10.84
N ASN A 17 -3.04 14.27 10.37
CA ASN A 17 -4.07 13.57 9.61
C ASN A 17 -3.51 13.01 8.29
N MET A 18 -2.60 13.74 7.62
CA MET A 18 -1.91 13.24 6.43
C MET A 18 -1.03 12.04 6.74
N ILE A 19 -0.33 12.02 7.89
CA ILE A 19 0.47 10.86 8.31
C ILE A 19 -0.43 9.63 8.50
N ILE A 20 -1.60 9.79 9.13
CA ILE A 20 -2.58 8.70 9.28
C ILE A 20 -3.09 8.26 7.89
N ALA A 21 -3.41 9.21 7.03
CA ALA A 21 -3.86 8.94 5.66
C ALA A 21 -2.82 8.14 4.87
N PHE A 22 -1.52 8.44 5.04
CA PHE A 22 -0.43 7.66 4.44
C PHE A 22 -0.42 6.21 4.92
N ALA A 23 -0.60 5.96 6.21
CA ALA A 23 -0.59 4.61 6.77
C ALA A 23 -1.76 3.76 6.24
N VAL A 24 -2.97 4.31 6.23
CA VAL A 24 -4.17 3.64 5.70
C VAL A 24 -4.04 3.42 4.19
N ALA A 25 -3.59 4.44 3.45
CA ALA A 25 -3.32 4.34 2.02
C ALA A 25 -2.27 3.25 1.69
N PHE A 26 -1.24 3.14 2.51
CA PHE A 26 -0.17 2.17 2.35
C PHE A 26 -0.70 0.75 2.51
N GLU A 27 -1.60 0.52 3.47
CA GLU A 27 -2.28 -0.75 3.65
C GLU A 27 -3.12 -1.14 2.43
N HIS A 28 -3.98 -0.25 1.94
CA HIS A 28 -4.78 -0.53 0.73
C HIS A 28 -3.89 -0.80 -0.49
N ARG A 29 -2.74 -0.14 -0.60
CA ARG A 29 -1.78 -0.41 -1.67
C ARG A 29 -1.25 -1.85 -1.61
N LEU A 30 -0.92 -2.35 -0.42
CA LEU A 30 -0.46 -3.74 -0.25
C LEU A 30 -1.56 -4.77 -0.53
N ARG A 31 -2.83 -4.41 -0.32
CA ARG A 31 -4.02 -5.22 -0.65
C ARG A 31 -4.41 -5.15 -2.12
N PHE A 32 -3.72 -4.35 -2.94
CA PHE A 32 -4.05 -4.07 -4.34
C PHE A 32 -5.43 -3.42 -4.52
N GLU A 33 -5.80 -2.55 -3.57
CA GLU A 33 -7.05 -1.80 -3.54
C GLU A 33 -6.78 -0.33 -3.96
N PRO A 34 -7.02 0.04 -5.24
CA PRO A 34 -6.44 1.26 -5.78
C PRO A 34 -7.33 2.51 -5.65
N TYR A 35 -8.51 2.42 -5.04
CA TYR A 35 -9.52 3.49 -5.01
C TYR A 35 -9.61 4.20 -3.66
N ILE A 36 -10.18 5.41 -3.63
CA ILE A 36 -10.38 6.23 -2.42
C ILE A 36 -11.70 5.93 -1.71
N GLN A 37 -12.62 5.20 -2.37
CA GLN A 37 -14.01 5.02 -1.94
C GLN A 37 -14.17 4.13 -0.69
N TYR A 38 -13.08 3.67 -0.09
CA TYR A 38 -13.13 2.94 1.17
C TYR A 38 -13.51 3.90 2.31
N SER A 39 -14.33 3.44 3.24
CA SER A 39 -14.90 4.27 4.32
C SER A 39 -13.83 4.88 5.23
N ASP A 40 -12.70 4.20 5.38
CA ASP A 40 -11.52 4.63 6.13
C ASP A 40 -10.63 5.60 5.35
N LEU A 41 -10.56 5.50 4.02
CA LEU A 41 -9.70 6.34 3.19
C LEU A 41 -10.39 7.61 2.68
N TYR A 42 -11.72 7.57 2.48
CA TYR A 42 -12.49 8.66 1.90
C TYR A 42 -12.40 9.92 2.75
N ASP A 43 -12.67 9.83 4.05
CA ASP A 43 -12.65 11.00 4.94
C ASP A 43 -11.24 11.59 5.09
N LEU A 44 -10.21 10.74 5.03
CA LEU A 44 -8.83 11.14 5.23
C LEU A 44 -8.17 11.70 3.96
N ALA A 45 -8.53 11.23 2.77
CA ALA A 45 -7.85 11.61 1.53
C ALA A 45 -8.70 12.42 0.54
N SER A 46 -10.01 12.53 0.76
CA SER A 46 -10.93 13.25 -0.15
C SER A 46 -10.62 14.74 -0.33
N HIS A 47 -10.03 15.38 0.67
CA HIS A 47 -9.67 16.80 0.62
C HIS A 47 -8.42 17.08 -0.22
N MET A 48 -7.60 16.06 -0.51
CA MET A 48 -6.41 16.20 -1.34
C MET A 48 -6.75 16.02 -2.82
N GLY A 49 -6.11 16.83 -3.69
CA GLY A 49 -6.26 16.77 -5.15
C GLY A 49 -5.52 15.60 -5.79
N THR A 50 -5.82 14.37 -5.35
CA THR A 50 -5.10 13.17 -5.79
C THR A 50 -5.56 12.69 -7.17
N LEU A 51 -4.63 12.21 -7.99
CA LEU A 51 -4.89 11.51 -9.25
C LEU A 51 -5.83 10.32 -9.06
N THR A 52 -5.81 9.70 -7.88
CA THR A 52 -6.70 8.60 -7.54
C THR A 52 -8.15 9.07 -7.32
N LYS A 53 -8.36 10.33 -6.92
CA LYS A 53 -9.67 11.00 -6.90
C LYS A 53 -10.13 11.38 -8.30
N GLU A 54 -9.21 11.68 -9.22
CA GLU A 54 -9.56 11.96 -10.62
C GLU A 54 -9.84 10.68 -11.42
N ALA A 55 -9.35 9.54 -10.95
CA ALA A 55 -9.68 8.22 -11.48
C ALA A 55 -11.09 7.74 -11.10
N ASP A 56 -11.92 8.61 -10.49
CA ASP A 56 -13.21 8.26 -9.88
C ASP A 56 -14.26 7.83 -10.91
N THR A 57 -14.23 6.54 -11.17
CA THR A 57 -15.30 5.55 -10.97
C THR A 57 -14.66 4.24 -11.40
N PRO A 58 -14.74 3.14 -10.62
CA PRO A 58 -14.68 1.86 -11.29
C PRO A 58 -15.85 1.92 -12.27
N THR A 59 -15.56 1.99 -13.57
CA THR A 59 -16.50 1.38 -14.52
C THR A 59 -16.52 -0.07 -14.06
N MET A 60 -17.37 -0.41 -13.10
CA MET A 60 -17.69 -1.77 -12.75
C MET A 60 -18.40 -2.27 -13.98
N ILE A 61 -17.61 -2.67 -14.97
CA ILE A 61 -18.06 -3.63 -15.95
C ILE A 61 -18.24 -4.87 -15.10
N GLU A 62 -19.41 -5.01 -14.47
CA GLU A 62 -19.84 -6.24 -13.82
C GLU A 62 -19.74 -7.32 -14.91
N LYS A 63 -18.60 -8.01 -14.93
CA LYS A 63 -18.45 -9.16 -15.81
C LYS A 63 -19.39 -10.20 -15.25
N LYS A 64 -20.52 -10.39 -15.92
CA LYS A 64 -21.49 -11.43 -15.63
C LYS A 64 -20.75 -12.76 -15.51
N ASP A 65 -20.58 -13.26 -14.29
CA ASP A 65 -19.80 -14.47 -14.08
C ASP A 65 -20.48 -15.64 -14.80
N GLY A 66 -19.72 -16.28 -15.69
CA GLY A 66 -20.17 -17.49 -16.36
C GLY A 66 -20.53 -18.57 -15.34
N ARG A 67 -21.44 -19.47 -15.70
CA ARG A 67 -21.92 -20.57 -14.83
C ARG A 67 -20.76 -21.36 -14.20
N TRP A 68 -19.66 -21.54 -14.95
CA TRP A 68 -18.44 -22.22 -14.47
C TRP A 68 -17.69 -21.46 -13.37
N ARG A 69 -17.62 -20.13 -13.44
CA ARG A 69 -16.99 -19.30 -12.38
C ARG A 69 -17.75 -19.39 -11.08
N ARG A 70 -19.09 -19.38 -11.13
CA ARG A 70 -19.93 -19.56 -9.94
C ARG A 70 -19.68 -20.91 -9.25
N ILE A 71 -19.50 -21.98 -10.03
CA ILE A 71 -19.20 -23.31 -9.50
C ILE A 71 -17.81 -23.34 -8.86
N LEU A 72 -16.79 -22.75 -9.52
CA LEU A 72 -15.44 -22.67 -8.94
C LEU A 72 -15.38 -21.84 -7.65
N ASN A 73 -16.08 -20.69 -7.61
CA ASN A 73 -16.14 -19.84 -6.42
C ASN A 73 -16.88 -20.54 -5.27
N ALA A 74 -17.93 -21.32 -5.57
CA ALA A 74 -18.63 -22.11 -4.56
C ALA A 74 -17.78 -23.24 -3.95
N LEU A 75 -16.73 -23.66 -4.65
CA LEU A 75 -15.77 -24.67 -4.18
C LEU A 75 -14.50 -24.04 -3.59
N ASP A 76 -14.43 -22.71 -3.49
CA ASP A 76 -13.27 -21.95 -3.01
C ASP A 76 -11.97 -22.22 -3.81
N ILE A 77 -12.11 -22.73 -5.04
CA ILE A 77 -10.97 -23.11 -5.92
C ILE A 77 -10.41 -21.90 -6.67
N ALA A 78 -11.20 -20.83 -6.80
CA ALA A 78 -10.83 -19.62 -7.52
C ALA A 78 -10.82 -18.41 -6.58
N PRO A 79 -9.72 -18.16 -5.84
CA PRO A 79 -9.58 -16.90 -5.13
C PRO A 79 -9.60 -15.73 -6.13
N GLU A 80 -10.34 -14.68 -5.81
CA GLU A 80 -10.35 -13.46 -6.62
C GLU A 80 -8.94 -12.87 -6.66
N ASN A 81 -8.45 -12.54 -7.86
CA ASN A 81 -7.15 -11.92 -8.01
C ASN A 81 -7.31 -10.40 -7.84
N PRO A 82 -6.85 -9.80 -6.72
CA PRO A 82 -7.09 -8.39 -6.45
C PRO A 82 -6.38 -7.48 -7.47
N ARG A 83 -5.31 -7.98 -8.12
CA ARG A 83 -4.62 -7.28 -9.23
C ARG A 83 -5.47 -7.17 -10.49
N ALA A 84 -6.54 -7.96 -10.62
CA ALA A 84 -7.45 -7.88 -11.76
C ALA A 84 -8.30 -6.60 -11.74
N HIS A 85 -8.59 -6.04 -10.55
CA HIS A 85 -9.30 -4.77 -10.41
C HIS A 85 -8.43 -3.59 -10.88
N MET A 86 -7.12 -3.65 -10.64
CA MET A 86 -6.18 -2.61 -11.11
C MET A 86 -6.08 -2.55 -12.64
N LYS A 87 -6.23 -3.68 -13.33
CA LYS A 87 -6.17 -3.74 -14.81
C LYS A 87 -7.43 -3.19 -15.50
N GLN A 88 -8.52 -3.04 -14.77
CA GLN A 88 -9.82 -2.61 -15.32
C GLN A 88 -10.01 -1.09 -15.27
N ALA A 89 -9.08 -0.35 -14.67
CA ALA A 89 -9.16 1.10 -14.61
C ALA A 89 -8.92 1.74 -15.98
N GLY A 90 -9.86 2.57 -16.42
CA GLY A 90 -9.74 3.33 -17.68
C GLY A 90 -8.82 4.55 -17.59
N ARG A 91 -8.37 4.91 -16.37
CA ARG A 91 -7.45 6.01 -16.09
C ARG A 91 -6.27 5.49 -15.27
N PRO A 92 -5.09 6.14 -15.36
CA PRO A 92 -3.93 5.72 -14.57
C PRO A 92 -4.25 5.83 -13.07
N LEU A 93 -4.29 4.68 -12.40
CA LEU A 93 -4.40 4.61 -10.95
C LEU A 93 -3.07 5.12 -10.38
N GLY A 94 -3.07 6.33 -9.82
CA GLY A 94 -1.89 6.93 -9.22
C GLY A 94 -1.42 6.17 -7.97
N ASN A 95 -0.19 6.41 -7.54
CA ASN A 95 0.30 5.92 -6.26
C ASN A 95 -0.22 6.82 -5.14
N LEU A 96 -1.29 6.41 -4.46
CA LEU A 96 -1.95 7.25 -3.45
C LEU A 96 -1.04 7.55 -2.24
N PRO A 97 -0.35 6.57 -1.61
CA PRO A 97 0.63 6.86 -0.55
C PRO A 97 1.69 7.88 -0.97
N LEU A 98 2.25 7.74 -2.18
CA LEU A 98 3.28 8.65 -2.68
C LEU A 98 2.74 10.06 -2.95
N GLN A 99 1.49 10.19 -3.39
CA GLN A 99 0.84 11.49 -3.57
C GLN A 99 0.63 12.18 -2.22
N ILE A 100 0.14 11.46 -1.21
CA ILE A 100 0.01 11.99 0.15
C ILE A 100 1.39 12.45 0.66
N LEU A 101 2.42 11.61 0.48
CA LEU A 101 3.79 11.94 0.88
C LEU A 101 4.33 13.17 0.13
N SER A 102 3.97 13.33 -1.15
CA SER A 102 4.28 14.53 -1.95
C SER A 102 3.60 15.78 -1.40
N TYR A 103 2.36 15.66 -0.92
CA TYR A 103 1.67 16.75 -0.24
C TYR A 103 2.29 17.12 1.11
N MET A 104 2.93 16.18 1.83
CA MET A 104 3.55 16.48 3.12
C MET A 104 4.82 17.34 3.00
N TYR A 105 5.60 17.22 1.92
CA TYR A 105 6.85 17.97 1.75
C TYR A 105 6.71 19.50 1.86
N PRO A 106 5.79 20.17 1.15
CA PRO A 106 5.62 21.62 1.26
C PRO A 106 5.15 22.07 2.66
N PHE A 107 4.37 21.25 3.39
CA PHE A 107 4.00 21.57 4.77
C PHE A 107 5.21 21.69 5.69
N VAL A 108 6.27 20.92 5.44
CA VAL A 108 7.51 20.97 6.24
C VAL A 108 8.28 22.26 5.95
N SER A 109 8.35 22.69 4.69
CA SER A 109 9.01 23.96 4.33
C SER A 109 8.23 25.17 4.83
N ASP A 110 6.90 25.12 4.79
CA ASP A 110 6.04 26.22 5.24
C ASP A 110 6.04 26.36 6.77
N ALA A 111 6.04 25.24 7.50
CA ALA A 111 6.21 25.23 8.96
C ALA A 111 7.58 25.80 9.40
N SER A 112 8.62 25.64 8.58
CA SER A 112 9.93 26.27 8.82
C SER A 112 9.92 27.79 8.59
N MET A 113 9.10 28.29 7.66
CA MET A 113 8.98 29.73 7.38
C MET A 113 8.22 30.49 8.47
N GLU A 114 7.24 29.87 9.12
CA GLU A 114 6.53 30.45 10.27
C GLU A 114 7.41 30.55 11.54
N GLY A 115 8.41 29.68 11.65
CA GLY A 115 9.46 29.74 12.67
C GLY A 115 10.48 30.85 12.39
N ARG A 116 10.06 32.11 12.47
CA ARG A 116 10.89 33.33 12.31
C ARG A 116 12.35 33.17 12.78
N GLY A 117 13.28 33.16 11.83
CA GLY A 117 14.57 33.88 11.91
C GLY A 117 15.65 33.39 12.89
N GLY A 118 15.68 32.12 13.29
CA GLY A 118 16.74 31.60 14.16
C GLY A 118 17.32 30.29 13.65
N GLY A 119 18.65 30.22 13.47
CA GLY A 119 19.41 29.06 12.92
C GLY A 119 19.26 27.71 13.62
N GLY A 120 18.34 27.56 14.59
CA GLY A 120 17.97 26.30 15.23
C GLY A 120 16.86 25.52 14.50
N VAL A 121 16.02 26.18 13.69
CA VAL A 121 14.86 25.56 12.99
C VAL A 121 15.29 24.49 11.98
N GLY A 122 16.46 24.66 11.35
CA GLY A 122 16.97 23.71 10.36
C GLY A 122 17.28 22.30 10.91
N ARG A 123 17.49 22.12 12.23
CA ARG A 123 17.72 20.79 12.82
C ARG A 123 16.44 19.96 12.88
N VAL A 124 15.32 20.58 13.25
CA VAL A 124 14.02 19.91 13.35
C VAL A 124 13.48 19.63 11.95
N GLU A 125 13.60 20.59 11.03
CA GLU A 125 13.24 20.41 9.63
C GLU A 125 13.99 19.23 9.00
N LYS A 126 15.31 19.17 9.19
CA LYS A 126 16.12 18.06 8.69
C LYS A 126 15.67 16.72 9.26
N SER A 127 15.39 16.66 10.56
CA SER A 127 14.87 15.44 11.19
C SER A 127 13.53 15.01 10.60
N ILE A 128 12.63 15.95 10.31
CA ILE A 128 11.34 15.65 9.70
C ILE A 128 11.54 15.13 8.28
N LEU A 129 12.36 15.81 7.46
CA LEU A 129 12.68 15.37 6.10
C LEU A 129 13.33 13.98 6.08
N ASP A 130 14.18 13.66 7.04
CA ASP A 130 14.80 12.34 7.14
C ASP A 130 13.76 11.26 7.49
N ASN A 131 12.78 11.56 8.34
CA ASN A 131 11.65 10.67 8.61
C ASN A 131 10.74 10.48 7.39
N LEU A 132 10.46 11.54 6.62
CA LEU A 132 9.70 11.45 5.37
C LEU A 132 10.41 10.58 4.33
N ARG A 133 11.74 10.72 4.20
CA ARG A 133 12.56 9.82 3.37
C ARG A 133 12.50 8.38 3.86
N ALA A 134 12.45 8.15 5.17
CA ALA A 134 12.27 6.81 5.71
C ALA A 134 10.92 6.20 5.30
N LEU A 135 9.83 6.99 5.33
CA LEU A 135 8.52 6.54 4.84
C LEU A 135 8.53 6.20 3.35
N ASP A 136 9.19 7.02 2.53
CA ASP A 136 9.35 6.77 1.09
C ASP A 136 10.14 5.47 0.81
N ASN A 137 11.23 5.24 1.55
CA ASN A 137 12.01 4.01 1.45
C ASN A 137 11.20 2.77 1.85
N VAL A 138 10.33 2.86 2.87
CA VAL A 138 9.44 1.76 3.28
C VAL A 138 8.43 1.47 2.17
N LEU A 139 7.82 2.50 1.57
CA LEU A 139 6.90 2.37 0.45
C LEU A 139 7.54 1.64 -0.74
N VAL A 140 8.72 2.12 -1.18
CA VAL A 140 9.44 1.54 -2.32
C VAL A 140 9.91 0.11 -2.02
N THR A 141 10.40 -0.15 -0.80
CA THR A 141 10.85 -1.49 -0.40
C THR A 141 9.69 -2.48 -0.38
N ALA A 142 8.54 -2.07 0.16
CA ALA A 142 7.36 -2.91 0.21
C ALA A 142 6.80 -3.21 -1.20
N ASP A 143 6.81 -2.21 -2.10
CA ASP A 143 6.44 -2.42 -3.50
C ASP A 143 7.37 -3.41 -4.19
N LYS A 144 8.68 -3.35 -3.92
CA LYS A 144 9.64 -4.33 -4.45
C LYS A 144 9.28 -5.74 -3.97
N ILE A 145 9.13 -5.94 -2.66
CA ILE A 145 8.81 -7.23 -2.06
C ILE A 145 7.49 -7.79 -2.62
N SER A 146 6.46 -6.94 -2.74
CA SER A 146 5.14 -7.31 -3.26
C SER A 146 5.16 -7.74 -4.74
N ASN A 147 6.04 -7.10 -5.54
CA ASN A 147 6.17 -7.37 -6.97
C ASN A 147 7.23 -8.43 -7.31
N THR A 148 8.05 -8.85 -6.35
CA THR A 148 9.03 -9.93 -6.52
C THR A 148 8.62 -11.17 -5.72
N PRO A 149 7.58 -11.91 -6.15
CA PRO A 149 7.30 -13.20 -5.55
C PRO A 149 8.52 -14.11 -5.73
N LEU A 150 8.73 -15.03 -4.78
CA LEU A 150 9.75 -16.07 -4.92
C LEU A 150 9.60 -16.77 -6.28
N PRO A 151 10.72 -17.11 -6.96
CA PRO A 151 10.65 -17.78 -8.24
C PRO A 151 9.75 -19.01 -8.14
N VAL A 152 8.71 -19.07 -8.97
CA VAL A 152 7.70 -20.14 -8.94
C VAL A 152 8.36 -21.52 -9.08
N ALA A 153 9.47 -21.61 -9.82
CA ALA A 153 10.29 -22.82 -9.95
C ALA A 153 10.80 -23.36 -8.61
N CYS A 154 11.21 -22.50 -7.67
CA CYS A 154 11.68 -22.92 -6.35
C CYS A 154 10.56 -23.57 -5.55
N THR A 155 9.37 -22.96 -5.54
CA THR A 155 8.21 -23.51 -4.84
C THR A 155 7.78 -24.86 -5.42
N ILE A 156 7.76 -24.98 -6.76
CA ILE A 156 7.43 -26.25 -7.43
C ILE A 156 8.48 -27.32 -7.12
N ALA A 157 9.77 -27.00 -7.24
CA ALA A 157 10.85 -27.97 -7.00
C ALA A 157 10.85 -28.47 -5.54
N ILE A 158 10.70 -27.58 -4.56
CA ILE A 158 10.61 -27.97 -3.14
C ILE A 158 9.38 -28.86 -2.90
N SER A 159 8.22 -28.50 -3.46
CA SER A 159 7.02 -29.33 -3.36
C SER A 159 7.23 -30.71 -3.99
N GLN A 160 7.87 -30.80 -5.16
CA GLN A 160 8.12 -32.08 -5.82
C GLN A 160 9.10 -32.96 -5.03
N ILE A 161 10.21 -32.38 -4.55
CA ILE A 161 11.21 -33.11 -3.77
C ILE A 161 10.62 -33.60 -2.44
N THR A 162 9.83 -32.78 -1.75
CA THR A 162 9.18 -33.18 -0.49
C THR A 162 8.18 -34.32 -0.71
N TRP A 163 7.38 -34.28 -1.78
CA TRP A 163 6.49 -35.38 -2.15
C TRP A 163 7.27 -36.67 -2.46
N ILE A 164 8.33 -36.59 -3.25
CA ILE A 164 9.18 -37.76 -3.57
C ILE A 164 9.83 -38.31 -2.29
N PHE A 165 10.37 -37.44 -1.45
CA PHE A 165 11.00 -37.82 -0.18
C PHE A 165 10.01 -38.56 0.73
N LEU A 166 8.78 -38.04 0.91
CA LEU A 166 7.76 -38.69 1.73
C LEU A 166 7.35 -40.07 1.20
N ILE A 167 7.26 -40.25 -0.12
CA ILE A 167 6.95 -41.53 -0.75
C ILE A 167 8.10 -42.54 -0.58
N VAL A 168 9.35 -42.07 -0.61
CA VAL A 168 10.55 -42.92 -0.52
C VAL A 168 10.92 -43.24 0.94
N LEU A 169 10.62 -42.35 1.89
CA LEU A 169 10.89 -42.49 3.32
C LEU A 169 10.48 -43.86 3.93
N PRO A 170 9.27 -44.41 3.72
CA PRO A 170 8.88 -45.69 4.32
C PRO A 170 9.76 -46.86 3.86
N PHE A 171 10.21 -46.86 2.60
CA PHE A 171 11.10 -47.90 2.08
C PHE A 171 12.49 -47.80 2.69
N GLN A 172 12.99 -46.58 2.92
CA GLN A 172 14.26 -46.37 3.61
C GLN A 172 14.20 -46.81 5.09
N LEU A 173 13.07 -46.58 5.75
CA LEU A 173 12.91 -46.88 7.18
C LEU A 173 12.80 -48.39 7.47
N VAL A 174 12.18 -49.17 6.56
CA VAL A 174 12.08 -50.64 6.70
C VAL A 174 13.45 -51.32 6.73
N HIS A 175 14.45 -50.75 6.03
CA HIS A 175 15.82 -51.26 6.07
C HIS A 175 16.55 -50.96 7.38
N LEU A 176 16.15 -49.92 8.13
CA LEU A 176 16.75 -49.54 9.40
C LEU A 176 16.09 -50.24 10.60
N LEU A 177 14.86 -50.74 10.44
CA LEU A 177 14.08 -51.41 11.48
C LEU A 177 14.29 -52.95 11.53
N ARG A 178 15.22 -53.49 10.74
CA ARG A 178 15.59 -54.92 10.70
C ARG A 178 16.99 -55.10 11.26
#